data_AF-A0A5C6PFD6-F1
#
_entry.id   AF-A0A5C6PFD6-F1
#
_cell.length_a   1.000
_cell.length_b   1.000
_cell.length_c   1.000
_cell.angle_alpha   90.00
_cell.angle_beta   90.00
_cell.angle_gamma   90.00
#
_symmetry.space_group_name_H-M   'P 1'
#
loop_
_entity.id
_entity.type
_entity.pdbx_description
1 polymer ?
#
loop_
_entity_poly.entity_id
_entity_poly.type
_entity_poly.pdbx_seq_one_letter_code
_entity_poly.pdbx_strand_id
1 'polypeptide(L)'
;MRQDETRRDESRVCSQYSRGVFAIFGLYDKRSVNTLTSFCGALHISLVTPSFPTETEGQFTLQLRPSIKGALLSLLDHYDWNRFVFLYDTDRGYAVLQSIMERAGQNGWQVSAICVESFNEAAYRRLLEDLDRRQERKYVIDLEPERLQNILEQAVSVGKHVKGYHYIIANLGFKDISLERFMHGGANVTGFQLVDFGRPIVIQLMQRWNKLDQREYPGSESPPKVDVQVHS
;
A
#
# COMPACT_ATOMS: atom_id res chain seq x y z
N MET A 1 6.62 -12.47 22.81
CA MET A 1 6.73 -11.79 21.51
C MET A 1 5.45 -11.04 21.12
N ARG A 2 4.29 -11.70 20.96
CA ARG A 2 3.05 -11.08 20.40
C ARG A 2 2.31 -10.07 21.28
N GLN A 3 2.47 -10.13 22.61
CA GLN A 3 1.96 -9.12 23.55
C GLN A 3 3.00 -8.02 23.85
N ASP A 4 4.25 -8.19 23.39
CA ASP A 4 5.35 -7.30 23.73
C ASP A 4 5.43 -6.08 22.82
N GLU A 5 4.93 -6.16 21.58
CA GLU A 5 4.92 -5.02 20.64
C GLU A 5 3.84 -4.00 20.97
N THR A 6 2.59 -4.44 21.15
CA THR A 6 1.50 -3.53 21.57
C THR A 6 1.80 -2.85 22.92
N ARG A 7 2.38 -3.59 23.88
CA ARG A 7 2.85 -3.02 25.15
C ARG A 7 3.99 -2.01 24.98
N ARG A 8 4.86 -2.20 23.98
CA ARG A 8 5.92 -1.23 23.66
C ARG A 8 5.34 0.06 23.11
N ASP A 9 4.36 -0.02 22.21
CA ASP A 9 3.73 1.17 21.63
C ASP A 9 3.01 2.00 22.71
N GLU A 10 2.28 1.34 23.62
CA GLU A 10 1.67 1.98 24.80
C GLU A 10 2.72 2.67 25.67
N SER A 11 3.81 1.98 26.00
CA SER A 11 4.90 2.53 26.81
C SER A 11 5.54 3.75 26.15
N ARG A 12 5.71 3.74 24.82
CA ARG A 12 6.27 4.86 24.06
C ARG A 12 5.33 6.06 24.08
N VAL A 13 4.03 5.87 23.88
CA VAL A 13 3.04 6.96 23.96
C VAL A 13 3.01 7.58 25.36
N CYS A 14 2.93 6.76 26.41
CA CYS A 14 2.94 7.23 27.80
C CYS A 14 4.22 7.98 28.16
N SER A 15 5.38 7.53 27.66
CA SER A 15 6.65 8.21 27.84
C SER A 15 6.65 9.59 27.16
N GLN A 16 6.18 9.69 25.91
CA GLN A 16 6.10 10.98 25.23
C GLN A 16 5.09 11.92 25.90
N TYR A 17 3.94 11.41 26.34
CA TYR A 17 2.97 12.20 27.09
C TYR A 17 3.56 12.77 28.38
N SER A 18 4.28 11.95 29.14
CA SER A 18 4.93 12.38 30.39
C SER A 18 6.00 13.45 30.16
N ARG A 19 6.56 13.54 28.95
CA ARG A 19 7.51 14.59 28.53
C ARG A 19 6.81 15.90 28.12
N GLY A 20 5.48 15.93 28.07
CA GLY A 20 4.70 17.11 27.75
C GLY A 20 4.71 17.48 26.26
N VAL A 21 4.77 16.49 25.35
CA VAL A 21 4.70 16.76 23.91
C VAL A 21 3.30 17.24 23.50
N PHE A 22 3.24 18.12 22.49
CA PHE A 22 1.97 18.63 21.94
C PHE A 22 1.33 17.68 20.92
N ALA A 23 2.15 16.92 20.19
CA ALA A 23 1.70 15.96 19.20
C ALA A 23 2.73 14.82 19.06
N ILE A 24 2.27 13.67 18.60
CA ILE A 24 3.10 12.49 18.32
C ILE A 24 3.08 12.25 16.81
N PHE A 25 4.25 12.22 16.17
CA PHE A 25 4.37 11.71 14.81
C PHE A 25 4.74 10.23 14.89
N GLY A 26 3.92 9.36 14.28
CA GLY A 26 4.06 7.93 14.47
C GLY A 26 3.51 7.09 13.33
N LEU A 27 3.97 5.85 13.27
CA LEU A 27 3.48 4.82 12.38
C LEU A 27 2.73 3.80 13.22
N TYR A 28 1.68 3.25 12.64
CA TYR A 28 1.01 2.06 13.13
C TYR A 28 0.84 1.04 12.02
N ASP A 29 0.65 -0.20 12.44
CA ASP A 29 0.20 -1.31 11.64
C ASP A 29 -1.26 -1.67 12.00
N LYS A 30 -1.82 -2.69 11.35
CA LYS A 30 -3.17 -3.18 11.64
C LYS A 30 -3.38 -3.61 13.10
N ARG A 31 -2.32 -3.97 13.81
CA ARG A 31 -2.38 -4.52 15.17
C ARG A 31 -2.36 -3.41 16.22
N SER A 32 -1.55 -2.37 15.99
CA SER A 32 -1.33 -1.25 16.90
C SER A 32 -2.29 -0.08 16.67
N VAL A 33 -2.94 0.01 15.51
CA VAL A 33 -3.81 1.15 15.14
C VAL A 33 -4.90 1.43 16.18
N ASN A 34 -5.63 0.41 16.64
CA ASN A 34 -6.72 0.58 17.60
C ASN A 34 -6.19 1.05 18.97
N THR A 35 -5.06 0.49 19.40
CA THR A 35 -4.41 0.89 20.65
C THR A 35 -3.94 2.34 20.57
N LEU A 36 -3.18 2.70 19.54
CA LEU A 36 -2.62 4.04 19.39
C LEU A 36 -3.70 5.11 19.25
N THR A 37 -4.71 4.88 18.42
CA THR A 37 -5.83 5.82 18.25
C THR A 37 -6.66 5.95 19.53
N SER A 38 -6.91 4.85 20.25
CA SER A 38 -7.64 4.90 21.52
C SER A 38 -6.86 5.65 22.62
N PHE A 39 -5.56 5.41 22.74
CA PHE A 39 -4.72 6.10 23.73
C PHE A 39 -4.60 7.59 23.44
N CYS A 40 -4.34 7.95 22.17
CA CYS A 40 -4.24 9.34 21.75
C CYS A 40 -5.58 10.09 21.94
N GLY A 41 -6.70 9.42 21.64
CA GLY A 41 -8.04 9.94 21.91
C GLY A 41 -8.31 10.17 23.40
N ALA A 42 -7.97 9.20 24.26
CA ALA A 42 -8.19 9.30 25.71
C ALA A 42 -7.32 10.39 26.36
N LEU A 43 -6.06 10.51 25.94
CA LEU A 43 -5.11 11.48 26.47
C LEU A 43 -5.22 12.87 25.81
N HIS A 44 -6.10 13.04 24.83
CA HIS A 44 -6.24 14.26 24.03
C HIS A 44 -4.91 14.72 23.38
N ILE A 45 -4.08 13.76 22.96
CA ILE A 45 -2.81 14.04 22.26
C ILE A 45 -3.02 13.80 20.78
N SER A 46 -2.63 14.76 19.94
CA SER A 46 -2.74 14.59 18.49
C SER A 46 -1.71 13.60 17.94
N LEU A 47 -2.17 12.53 17.32
CA LEU A 47 -1.36 11.59 16.55
C LEU A 47 -1.36 11.99 15.06
N VAL A 48 -0.20 12.32 14.51
CA VAL A 48 0.00 12.57 13.08
C VAL A 48 0.67 11.37 12.45
N THR A 49 0.07 10.79 11.41
CA THR A 49 0.54 9.51 10.86
C THR A 49 0.41 9.43 9.33
N PRO A 50 1.42 8.90 8.63
CA PRO A 50 1.33 8.55 7.21
C PRO A 50 0.95 7.06 6.99
N SER A 51 0.57 6.32 8.04
CA SER A 51 0.09 4.94 7.93
C SER A 51 -1.21 4.84 7.12
N PHE A 52 -1.66 3.61 6.83
CA PHE A 52 -2.92 3.39 6.10
C PHE A 52 -4.09 4.10 6.79
N PRO A 53 -5.02 4.71 6.02
CA PRO A 53 -6.16 5.40 6.60
C PRO A 53 -7.11 4.41 7.28
N THR A 54 -7.71 4.84 8.39
CA THR A 54 -8.75 4.09 9.10
C THR A 54 -10.13 4.52 8.63
N GLU A 55 -11.10 3.60 8.65
CA GLU A 55 -12.49 3.92 8.28
C GLU A 55 -13.16 4.87 9.27
N THR A 56 -12.84 4.72 10.56
CA THR A 56 -13.29 5.63 11.60
C THR A 56 -12.32 6.79 11.73
N GLU A 57 -12.82 8.01 11.55
CA GLU A 57 -12.09 9.22 11.94
C GLU A 57 -11.94 9.21 13.46
N GLY A 58 -10.74 8.85 13.92
CA GLY A 58 -10.39 8.92 15.34
C GLY A 58 -10.29 10.36 15.78
N GLN A 59 -10.93 10.72 16.89
CA GLN A 59 -10.63 11.98 17.56
C GLN A 59 -9.13 12.03 17.87
N PHE A 60 -8.51 13.20 17.68
CA PHE A 60 -7.07 13.40 17.88
C PHE A 60 -6.15 12.59 16.94
N THR A 61 -6.62 12.16 15.77
CA THR A 61 -5.77 11.51 14.76
C THR A 61 -5.80 12.30 13.44
N LEU A 62 -4.62 12.68 12.95
CA LEU A 62 -4.42 13.33 11.64
C LEU A 62 -3.72 12.34 10.70
N GLN A 63 -4.45 11.87 9.69
CA GLN A 63 -3.93 10.95 8.68
C GLN A 63 -3.43 11.72 7.47
N LEU A 64 -2.15 11.50 7.12
CA LEU A 64 -1.50 12.16 5.98
C LEU A 64 -1.68 11.38 4.67
N ARG A 65 -1.98 10.08 4.75
CA ARG A 65 -2.14 9.20 3.59
C ARG A 65 -3.61 9.22 3.13
N PRO A 66 -3.91 9.68 1.91
CA PRO A 66 -5.27 9.67 1.39
C PRO A 66 -5.74 8.23 1.11
N SER A 67 -7.06 8.04 1.13
CA SER A 67 -7.65 6.76 0.74
C SER A 67 -7.59 6.56 -0.77
N ILE A 68 -7.11 5.39 -1.21
CA ILE A 68 -7.06 5.00 -2.62
C ILE A 68 -8.40 4.46 -3.15
N LYS A 69 -9.34 4.12 -2.25
CA LYS A 69 -10.58 3.40 -2.56
C LYS A 69 -11.39 4.06 -3.68
N GLY A 70 -11.68 5.34 -3.53
CA GLY A 70 -12.49 6.09 -4.51
C GLY A 70 -11.82 6.18 -5.89
N ALA A 71 -10.51 6.39 -5.91
CA ALA A 71 -9.74 6.44 -7.16
C ALA A 71 -9.69 5.07 -7.85
N LEU A 72 -9.53 3.99 -7.07
CA LEU A 72 -9.52 2.62 -7.60
C LEU A 72 -10.86 2.23 -8.21
N LEU A 73 -11.97 2.47 -7.50
CA LEU A 73 -13.31 2.20 -8.03
C LEU A 73 -13.60 3.01 -9.30
N SER A 74 -13.22 4.29 -9.31
CA SER A 74 -13.38 5.14 -10.50
C SER A 74 -12.55 4.64 -11.69
N LEU A 75 -11.36 4.09 -11.43
CA LEU A 75 -10.52 3.51 -12.47
C LEU A 75 -11.11 2.22 -13.04
N LEU A 76 -11.68 1.36 -12.18
CA LEU A 76 -12.39 0.14 -12.60
C LEU A 76 -13.61 0.47 -13.46
N ASP A 77 -14.38 1.49 -13.06
CA ASP A 77 -15.52 2.00 -13.84
C ASP A 77 -15.05 2.59 -15.18
N HIS A 78 -13.95 3.37 -15.20
CA HIS A 78 -13.40 3.95 -16.42
C HIS A 78 -12.98 2.89 -17.46
N TYR A 79 -12.44 1.75 -17.02
CA TYR A 79 -12.08 0.65 -17.91
C TYR A 79 -13.24 -0.32 -18.22
N ASP A 80 -14.42 -0.11 -17.63
CA ASP A 80 -15.56 -1.02 -17.72
C ASP A 80 -15.20 -2.47 -17.29
N TRP A 81 -14.50 -2.60 -16.17
CA TRP A 81 -14.11 -3.91 -15.62
C TRP A 81 -15.23 -4.53 -14.79
N ASN A 82 -15.83 -5.60 -15.31
CA ASN A 82 -16.84 -6.39 -14.61
C ASN A 82 -16.36 -7.78 -14.16
N ARG A 83 -15.17 -8.22 -14.59
CA ARG A 83 -14.54 -9.48 -14.18
C ARG A 83 -13.04 -9.31 -14.06
N PHE A 84 -12.49 -9.62 -12.89
CA PHE A 84 -11.07 -9.51 -12.59
C PHE A 84 -10.68 -10.29 -11.33
N VAL A 85 -9.38 -10.51 -11.18
CA VAL A 85 -8.77 -11.09 -10.00
C VAL A 85 -8.31 -9.97 -9.07
N PHE A 86 -8.66 -10.05 -7.79
CA PHE A 86 -8.22 -9.12 -6.76
C PHE A 86 -7.24 -9.82 -5.81
N LEU A 87 -5.97 -9.43 -5.85
CA LEU A 87 -4.92 -9.97 -5.00
C LEU A 87 -4.70 -9.03 -3.83
N TYR A 88 -4.80 -9.55 -2.61
CA TYR A 88 -4.66 -8.76 -1.40
C TYR A 88 -3.86 -9.49 -0.33
N ASP A 89 -3.35 -8.73 0.63
CA ASP A 89 -2.86 -9.25 1.89
C ASP A 89 -3.63 -8.62 3.06
N THR A 90 -3.52 -9.24 4.24
CA THR A 90 -4.29 -8.77 5.39
C THR A 90 -3.57 -7.68 6.18
N ASP A 91 -2.29 -7.42 5.91
CA ASP A 91 -1.47 -6.45 6.63
C ASP A 91 -1.88 -5.01 6.30
N ARG A 92 -2.28 -4.74 5.06
CA ARG A 92 -2.83 -3.43 4.65
C ARG A 92 -4.26 -3.15 5.12
N GLY A 93 -4.92 -4.15 5.71
CA GLY A 93 -6.33 -4.09 6.10
C GLY A 93 -7.30 -4.47 4.98
N TYR A 94 -8.60 -4.44 5.28
CA TYR A 94 -9.65 -4.95 4.37
C TYR A 94 -10.48 -3.85 3.69
N ALA A 95 -10.17 -2.58 3.97
CA ALA A 95 -10.93 -1.42 3.51
C ALA A 95 -11.18 -1.42 2.00
N VAL A 96 -10.14 -1.66 1.21
CA VAL A 96 -10.22 -1.68 -0.26
C VAL A 96 -11.02 -2.89 -0.74
N LEU A 97 -10.76 -4.08 -0.19
CA LEU A 97 -11.49 -5.31 -0.50
C LEU A 97 -12.99 -5.15 -0.26
N GLN A 98 -13.38 -4.56 0.88
CA GLN A 98 -14.77 -4.33 1.25
C GLN A 98 -15.47 -3.45 0.20
N SER A 99 -14.88 -2.30 -0.14
CA SER A 99 -15.45 -1.41 -1.15
C SER A 99 -15.57 -2.04 -2.53
N ILE A 100 -14.61 -2.89 -2.93
CA ILE A 100 -14.71 -3.65 -4.19
C ILE A 100 -15.86 -4.66 -4.14
N MET A 101 -16.01 -5.39 -3.03
CA MET A 101 -17.07 -6.41 -2.88
C MET A 101 -18.46 -5.76 -2.82
N GLU A 102 -18.60 -4.63 -2.15
CA GLU A 102 -19.84 -3.84 -2.14
C GLU A 102 -20.21 -3.39 -3.55
N ARG A 103 -19.26 -2.82 -4.29
CA ARG A 103 -19.47 -2.41 -5.69
C ARG A 103 -19.79 -3.60 -6.59
N ALA A 104 -19.13 -4.74 -6.37
CA ALA A 104 -19.39 -5.96 -7.10
C ALA A 104 -20.80 -6.49 -6.87
N GLY A 105 -21.30 -6.45 -5.63
CA GLY A 105 -22.67 -6.83 -5.30
C GLY A 105 -23.71 -5.93 -5.96
N GLN A 106 -23.44 -4.62 -6.06
CA GLN A 106 -24.34 -3.65 -6.70
C GLN A 106 -24.38 -3.79 -8.22
N ASN A 107 -23.21 -4.01 -8.85
CA ASN A 107 -23.04 -3.98 -10.30
C ASN A 107 -22.95 -5.37 -10.94
N GLY A 108 -23.04 -6.44 -10.15
CA GLY A 108 -22.90 -7.82 -10.61
C GLY A 108 -21.49 -8.17 -11.10
N TRP A 109 -20.44 -7.57 -10.53
CA TRP A 109 -19.06 -7.88 -10.92
C TRP A 109 -18.64 -9.26 -10.44
N GLN A 110 -17.88 -9.97 -11.28
CA GLN A 110 -17.27 -11.26 -10.98
C GLN A 110 -15.83 -11.04 -10.47
N VAL A 111 -15.70 -10.90 -9.15
CA VAL A 111 -14.40 -10.66 -8.50
C VAL A 111 -13.88 -11.94 -7.86
N SER A 112 -12.70 -12.40 -8.30
CA SER A 112 -11.98 -13.50 -7.64
C SER A 112 -10.97 -12.92 -6.66
N ALA A 113 -11.35 -12.78 -5.38
CA ALA A 113 -10.46 -12.28 -4.34
C ALA A 113 -9.58 -13.38 -3.74
N ILE A 114 -8.26 -13.15 -3.70
CA ILE A 114 -7.26 -14.13 -3.28
C ILE A 114 -6.29 -13.48 -2.29
N CYS A 115 -6.23 -14.04 -1.08
CA CYS A 115 -5.25 -13.64 -0.07
C CYS A 115 -3.91 -14.32 -0.32
N VAL A 116 -2.82 -13.54 -0.42
CA VAL A 116 -1.48 -14.04 -0.74
C VAL A 116 -0.47 -13.91 0.42
N GLU A 117 -0.94 -13.63 1.63
CA GLU A 117 -0.09 -13.36 2.82
C GLU A 117 0.96 -14.44 3.10
N SER A 118 0.61 -15.71 2.89
CA SER A 118 1.46 -16.88 3.18
C SER A 118 2.10 -17.52 1.93
N PHE A 119 2.08 -16.82 0.79
CA PHE A 119 2.54 -17.39 -0.47
C PHE A 119 4.07 -17.39 -0.55
N ASN A 120 4.62 -18.53 -0.95
CA ASN A 120 5.98 -18.63 -1.45
C ASN A 120 5.99 -18.49 -2.98
N GLU A 121 7.18 -18.45 -3.58
CA GLU A 121 7.32 -18.32 -5.04
C GLU A 121 6.58 -19.41 -5.82
N ALA A 122 6.63 -20.66 -5.34
CA ALA A 122 5.96 -21.78 -6.00
C ALA A 122 4.43 -21.63 -5.96
N ALA A 123 3.88 -21.10 -4.87
CA ALA A 123 2.46 -20.80 -4.74
C ALA A 123 2.04 -19.68 -5.72
N TYR A 124 2.84 -18.63 -5.88
CA TYR A 124 2.59 -17.57 -6.87
C TYR A 124 2.59 -18.12 -8.30
N ARG A 125 3.56 -18.96 -8.68
CA ARG A 125 3.59 -19.57 -10.03
C ARG A 125 2.35 -20.41 -10.30
N ARG A 126 2.00 -21.30 -9.37
CA ARG A 126 0.79 -22.15 -9.48
C ARG A 126 -0.48 -21.31 -9.61
N LEU A 127 -0.61 -20.26 -8.79
CA LEU A 127 -1.73 -19.34 -8.87
C LEU A 127 -1.83 -18.70 -10.26
N LEU A 128 -0.73 -18.17 -10.78
CA LEU A 128 -0.69 -17.51 -12.08
C LEU A 128 -1.01 -18.48 -13.23
N GLU A 129 -0.55 -19.73 -13.16
CA GLU A 129 -0.90 -20.79 -14.12
C GLU A 129 -2.38 -21.20 -14.03
N ASP A 130 -2.94 -21.31 -12.83
CA ASP A 130 -4.36 -21.63 -12.61
C ASP A 130 -5.27 -20.54 -13.18
N LEU A 131 -4.93 -19.28 -12.93
CA LEU A 131 -5.66 -18.12 -13.44
C LEU A 131 -5.55 -18.01 -14.96
N ASP A 132 -4.38 -18.31 -15.53
CA ASP A 132 -4.17 -18.37 -16.97
C ASP A 132 -5.06 -19.43 -17.64
N ARG A 133 -5.15 -20.63 -17.04
CA ARG A 133 -6.05 -21.70 -17.51
C ARG A 133 -7.53 -21.29 -17.48
N ARG A 134 -7.92 -20.41 -16.56
CA ARG A 134 -9.26 -19.82 -16.46
C ARG A 134 -9.47 -18.61 -17.38
N GLN A 135 -8.46 -18.27 -18.18
CA GLN A 135 -8.42 -17.08 -19.03
C GLN A 135 -8.60 -15.76 -18.25
N GLU A 136 -8.20 -15.73 -16.99
CA GLU A 136 -8.13 -14.49 -16.22
C GLU A 136 -6.90 -13.69 -16.67
N ARG A 137 -7.14 -12.43 -17.03
CA ARG A 137 -6.14 -11.53 -17.65
C ARG A 137 -6.07 -10.16 -16.99
N LYS A 138 -7.03 -9.86 -16.12
CA LYS A 138 -7.22 -8.57 -15.45
C LYS A 138 -6.96 -8.75 -13.96
N TYR A 139 -5.98 -8.02 -13.44
CA TYR A 139 -5.51 -8.15 -12.06
C TYR A 139 -5.55 -6.80 -11.38
N VAL A 140 -6.14 -6.75 -10.19
CA VAL A 140 -6.00 -5.64 -9.25
C VAL A 140 -5.15 -6.15 -8.10
N ILE A 141 -4.05 -5.46 -7.78
CA ILE A 141 -3.06 -5.88 -6.79
C ILE A 141 -2.97 -4.84 -5.68
N ASP A 142 -3.38 -5.24 -4.47
CA ASP A 142 -3.34 -4.45 -3.23
C ASP A 142 -2.45 -5.15 -2.20
N LEU A 143 -1.14 -5.03 -2.38
CA LEU A 143 -0.13 -5.74 -1.58
C LEU A 143 0.92 -4.78 -1.03
N GLU A 144 1.58 -5.19 0.05
CA GLU A 144 2.80 -4.53 0.50
C GLU A 144 3.92 -4.57 -0.55
N PRO A 145 4.83 -3.58 -0.58
CA PRO A 145 5.84 -3.45 -1.62
C PRO A 145 6.69 -4.72 -1.86
N GLU A 146 7.06 -5.44 -0.80
CA GLU A 146 7.87 -6.66 -0.90
C GLU A 146 7.11 -7.79 -1.61
N ARG A 147 5.84 -8.01 -1.24
CA ARG A 147 4.99 -9.03 -1.88
C ARG A 147 4.63 -8.65 -3.31
N LEU A 148 4.37 -7.36 -3.54
CA LEU A 148 4.14 -6.81 -4.87
C LEU A 148 5.34 -7.09 -5.80
N GLN A 149 6.56 -6.82 -5.34
CA GLN A 149 7.76 -7.10 -6.12
C GLN A 149 7.88 -8.60 -6.44
N ASN A 150 7.67 -9.47 -5.44
CA ASN A 150 7.75 -10.91 -5.63
C ASN A 150 6.74 -11.42 -6.68
N ILE A 151 5.46 -11.03 -6.59
CA ILE A 151 4.47 -11.48 -7.57
C ILE A 151 4.75 -10.96 -8.98
N LEU A 152 5.25 -9.73 -9.12
CA LEU A 152 5.65 -9.18 -10.41
C LEU A 152 6.81 -10.00 -11.00
N GLU A 153 7.81 -10.35 -10.20
CA GLU A 153 8.92 -11.21 -10.64
C GLU A 153 8.45 -12.60 -11.08
N GLN A 154 7.53 -13.23 -10.34
CA GLN A 154 6.97 -14.52 -10.74
C GLN A 154 6.12 -14.40 -12.01
N ALA A 155 5.33 -13.32 -12.16
CA ALA A 155 4.56 -13.04 -13.37
C ALA A 155 5.48 -12.86 -14.60
N VAL A 156 6.65 -12.26 -14.43
CA VAL A 156 7.67 -12.23 -15.49
C VAL A 156 8.17 -13.64 -15.79
N SER A 157 8.57 -14.39 -14.76
CA SER A 157 9.14 -15.74 -14.90
C SER A 157 8.21 -16.72 -15.61
N VAL A 158 6.89 -16.61 -15.45
CA VAL A 158 5.89 -17.49 -16.09
C VAL A 158 5.21 -16.85 -17.31
N GLY A 159 5.77 -15.76 -17.83
CA GLY A 159 5.32 -15.14 -19.08
C GLY A 159 3.95 -14.44 -19.02
N LYS A 160 3.51 -13.98 -17.84
CA LYS A 160 2.25 -13.24 -17.64
C LYS A 160 2.40 -11.72 -17.78
N HIS A 161 3.60 -11.24 -18.09
CA HIS A 161 3.90 -9.84 -18.38
C HIS A 161 3.71 -9.48 -19.87
N VAL A 162 3.20 -10.41 -20.68
CA VAL A 162 3.06 -10.22 -22.14
C VAL A 162 1.77 -9.48 -22.53
N LYS A 163 1.65 -9.10 -23.80
CA LYS A 163 0.43 -8.51 -24.35
C LYS A 163 -0.82 -9.35 -24.04
N GLY A 164 -1.89 -8.68 -23.63
CA GLY A 164 -3.18 -9.28 -23.28
C GLY A 164 -3.44 -9.36 -21.78
N TYR A 165 -2.42 -9.13 -20.95
CA TYR A 165 -2.57 -8.98 -19.50
C TYR A 165 -2.70 -7.50 -19.13
N HIS A 166 -3.49 -7.21 -18.10
CA HIS A 166 -3.64 -5.86 -17.55
C HIS A 166 -3.62 -5.90 -16.02
N TYR A 167 -2.68 -5.16 -15.45
CA TYR A 167 -2.45 -5.03 -14.01
C TYR A 167 -2.81 -3.61 -13.55
N ILE A 168 -3.61 -3.51 -12.50
CA ILE A 168 -3.85 -2.28 -11.74
C ILE A 168 -3.19 -2.45 -10.38
N ILE A 169 -2.19 -1.63 -10.07
CA ILE A 169 -1.49 -1.65 -8.79
C ILE A 169 -2.12 -0.60 -7.86
N ALA A 170 -2.77 -1.07 -6.80
CA ALA A 170 -3.42 -0.24 -5.79
C ALA A 170 -2.42 0.28 -4.74
N ASN A 171 -1.37 0.96 -5.19
CA ASN A 171 -0.46 1.72 -4.34
C ASN A 171 -0.33 3.18 -4.82
N LEU A 172 -0.02 4.10 -3.90
CA LEU A 172 0.10 5.55 -4.14
C LEU A 172 1.51 5.98 -4.59
N GLY A 173 2.46 5.05 -4.66
CA GLY A 173 3.84 5.27 -5.11
C GLY A 173 4.14 4.47 -6.38
N PHE A 174 3.36 4.62 -7.44
CA PHE A 174 3.53 3.83 -8.66
C PHE A 174 4.96 3.92 -9.26
N LYS A 175 5.58 5.10 -9.21
CA LYS A 175 6.95 5.31 -9.69
C LYS A 175 8.04 4.72 -8.79
N ASP A 176 7.69 4.31 -7.57
CA ASP A 176 8.60 3.65 -6.65
C ASP A 176 8.72 2.14 -6.95
N ILE A 177 7.86 1.61 -7.85
CA ILE A 177 7.82 0.19 -8.22
C ILE A 177 8.76 -0.05 -9.41
N SER A 178 9.62 -1.06 -9.31
CA SER A 178 10.48 -1.46 -10.42
C SER A 178 9.69 -2.27 -11.46
N LEU A 179 9.40 -1.64 -12.59
CA LEU A 179 8.68 -2.25 -13.71
C LEU A 179 9.57 -2.56 -14.92
N GLU A 180 10.90 -2.50 -14.78
CA GLU A 180 11.84 -2.67 -15.90
C GLU A 180 11.57 -3.93 -16.74
N ARG A 181 11.32 -5.07 -16.07
CA ARG A 181 11.02 -6.33 -16.75
C ARG A 181 9.62 -6.38 -17.37
N PHE A 182 8.67 -5.59 -16.87
CA PHE A 182 7.32 -5.48 -17.43
C PHE A 182 7.28 -4.58 -18.66
N MET A 183 8.11 -3.54 -18.72
CA MET A 183 8.12 -2.56 -19.82
C MET A 183 8.36 -3.20 -21.19
N HIS A 184 9.07 -4.33 -21.25
CA HIS A 184 9.39 -5.02 -22.50
C HIS A 184 8.38 -6.11 -22.90
N GLY A 185 7.45 -6.49 -22.02
CA GLY A 185 6.51 -7.58 -22.28
C GLY A 185 5.24 -7.17 -23.05
N GLY A 186 4.81 -5.92 -22.90
CA GLY A 186 3.60 -5.39 -23.57
C GLY A 186 2.28 -5.62 -22.81
N ALA A 187 2.33 -6.09 -21.56
CA ALA A 187 1.19 -6.01 -20.65
C ALA A 187 0.86 -4.54 -20.30
N ASN A 188 -0.41 -4.25 -20.08
CA ASN A 188 -0.83 -2.96 -19.55
C ASN A 188 -0.59 -2.92 -18.05
N VAL A 189 0.06 -1.88 -17.55
CA VAL A 189 0.26 -1.67 -16.11
C VAL A 189 -0.20 -0.26 -15.77
N THR A 190 -1.18 -0.17 -14.88
CA THR A 190 -1.76 1.08 -14.39
C THR A 190 -1.54 1.16 -12.88
N GLY A 191 -1.38 2.35 -12.33
CA GLY A 191 -1.34 2.54 -10.88
C GLY A 191 -1.53 4.01 -10.50
N PHE A 192 -1.30 4.33 -9.23
CA PHE A 192 -1.60 5.65 -8.67
C PHE A 192 -0.32 6.31 -8.16
N GLN A 193 -0.20 7.61 -8.39
CA GLN A 193 0.95 8.38 -7.96
C GLN A 193 0.47 9.60 -7.18
N LEU A 194 0.77 9.64 -5.88
CA LEU A 194 0.44 10.78 -5.03
C LEU A 194 1.38 11.96 -5.30
N VAL A 195 2.66 11.68 -5.47
CA VAL A 195 3.70 12.70 -5.68
C VAL A 195 3.89 12.96 -7.17
N ASP A 196 3.49 14.15 -7.61
CA ASP A 196 3.75 14.63 -8.97
C ASP A 196 5.16 15.23 -9.10
N PHE A 197 6.09 14.42 -9.63
CA PHE A 197 7.48 14.82 -9.88
C PHE A 197 7.66 15.89 -10.98
N GLY A 198 6.60 16.29 -11.69
CA GLY A 198 6.62 17.42 -12.61
C GLY A 198 6.46 18.78 -11.91
N ARG A 199 6.05 18.81 -10.64
CA ARG A 199 5.81 20.08 -9.93
C ARG A 199 7.12 20.75 -9.52
N PRO A 200 7.27 22.08 -9.72
CA PRO A 200 8.49 22.80 -9.35
C PRO A 200 8.93 22.60 -7.89
N ILE A 201 7.98 22.57 -6.96
CA ILE A 201 8.26 22.35 -5.53
C ILE A 201 8.84 20.95 -5.26
N VAL A 202 8.34 19.92 -5.96
CA VAL A 202 8.85 18.55 -5.84
C VAL A 202 10.22 18.43 -6.49
N ILE A 203 10.42 19.06 -7.66
CA ILE A 203 11.72 19.10 -8.33
C ILE A 203 12.78 19.74 -7.44
N GLN A 204 12.48 20.90 -6.84
CA GLN A 204 13.39 21.58 -5.92
C GLN A 204 13.69 20.74 -4.68
N LEU A 205 12.67 20.10 -4.11
CA LEU A 205 12.83 19.18 -2.99
C LEU A 205 13.79 18.03 -3.36
N MET A 206 13.58 17.38 -4.50
CA MET A 206 14.42 16.27 -4.97
C MET A 206 15.86 16.69 -5.26
N GLN A 207 16.07 17.86 -5.87
CA GLN A 207 17.41 18.41 -6.09
C GLN A 207 18.17 18.65 -4.79
N ARG A 208 17.46 19.08 -3.73
CA ARG A 208 18.05 19.24 -2.40
C ARG A 208 18.27 17.89 -1.72
N TRP A 209 17.30 16.99 -1.80
CA TRP A 209 17.34 15.64 -1.22
C TRP A 209 18.56 14.86 -1.69
N ASN A 210 18.80 14.85 -3.01
CA ASN A 210 19.93 14.16 -3.63
C ASN A 210 21.31 14.74 -3.26
N LYS A 211 21.35 15.91 -2.61
CA LYS A 211 22.57 16.58 -2.14
C LYS A 211 22.78 16.44 -0.63
N LEU A 212 21.87 15.80 0.09
CA LEU A 212 21.99 15.61 1.53
C LEU A 212 23.13 14.63 1.83
N ASP A 213 24.05 15.04 2.72
CA ASP A 213 25.12 14.18 3.20
C ASP A 213 24.52 13.00 3.99
N GLN A 214 24.84 11.80 3.54
CA GLN A 214 24.36 10.54 4.13
C GLN A 214 24.78 10.37 5.60
N ARG A 215 25.88 11.03 6.01
CA ARG A 215 26.37 10.97 7.39
C ARG A 215 25.48 11.74 8.36
N GLU A 216 24.83 12.81 7.90
CA GLU A 216 23.85 13.57 8.68
C GLU A 216 22.42 13.04 8.48
N TYR A 217 22.11 12.49 7.29
CA TYR A 217 20.76 12.07 6.90
C TYR A 217 20.74 10.66 6.31
N PRO A 218 20.83 9.59 7.14
CA PRO A 218 20.74 8.22 6.67
C PRO A 218 19.37 7.97 5.99
N GLY A 219 19.40 7.45 4.75
CA GLY A 219 18.20 7.18 3.93
C GLY A 219 18.02 8.09 2.70
N SER A 220 18.91 9.07 2.48
CA SER A 220 18.84 10.01 1.34
C SER A 220 19.20 9.40 -0.04
N GLU A 221 19.62 8.14 -0.09
CA GLU A 221 20.03 7.45 -1.34
C GLU A 221 18.87 7.12 -2.29
N SER A 222 17.64 7.09 -1.76
CA SER A 222 16.43 6.85 -2.55
C SER A 222 15.49 8.05 -2.44
N PRO A 223 14.67 8.31 -3.49
CA PRO A 223 13.60 9.30 -3.38
C PRO A 223 12.77 9.04 -2.12
N PRO A 224 12.26 10.08 -1.44
CA PRO A 224 11.38 9.87 -0.29
C PRO A 224 10.18 9.03 -0.73
N LYS A 225 10.18 7.75 -0.32
CA LYS A 225 9.09 6.83 -0.58
C LYS A 225 7.87 7.30 0.20
N VAL A 226 6.71 7.30 -0.46
CA VAL A 226 5.44 7.62 0.21
C VAL A 226 5.02 6.51 1.19
N ASP A 227 5.64 5.32 1.07
CA ASP A 227 5.59 4.28 2.08
C ASP A 227 6.76 4.49 3.06
N VAL A 228 6.45 4.95 4.28
CA VAL A 228 7.44 5.05 5.35
C VAL A 228 7.83 3.65 5.79
N GLN A 229 8.96 3.15 5.29
CA GLN A 229 9.51 1.87 5.73
C GLN A 229 10.01 2.01 7.17
N VAL A 230 9.35 1.30 8.10
CA VAL A 230 9.83 1.11 9.47
C VAL A 230 11.10 0.26 9.38
N HIS A 231 12.26 0.84 9.62
CA HIS A 231 13.44 0.04 9.96
C HIS A 231 13.36 -0.24 11.47
N SER A 232 13.20 -1.51 11.83
CA SER A 232 13.31 -2.04 13.19
C SER A 232 14.76 -2.22 13.60
#